data_AF-A0A2K6NQN2-F1
#
_entry.id   AF-A0A2K6NQN2-F1
#
_cell.length_a   1.000
_cell.length_b   1.000
_cell.length_c   1.000
_cell.angle_alpha   90.00
_cell.angle_beta   90.00
_cell.angle_gamma   90.00
#
_symmetry.space_group_name_H-M   'P 1'
#
loop_
_entity.id
_entity.type
_entity.pdbx_description
1 polymer ?
#
loop_
_entity_poly.entity_id
_entity_poly.type
_entity_poly.pdbx_seq_one_letter_code
_entity_poly.pdbx_strand_id
1 'polypeptide(L)'
;MALSTIVSQKKQIKRKAPRGFLKRVFKRQKPQLRLEKSGDLLVHLNCLLFVHRLAEESRTNACESKCRVINKEHVLAAAKVILKKSRG
;
A
#
# COMPACT_ATOMS: atom_id res chain seq x y z
N MET A 1 1.39 14.19 31.08
CA MET A 1 1.25 12.73 30.86
C MET A 1 0.89 12.49 29.41
N ALA A 2 1.79 11.90 28.62
CA ALA A 2 1.57 11.64 27.19
C ALA A 2 0.69 10.38 27.04
N LEU A 3 -0.52 10.56 26.50
CA LEU A 3 -1.43 9.46 26.20
C LEU A 3 -0.84 8.58 25.09
N SER A 4 -0.40 7.39 25.47
CA SER A 4 0.03 6.34 24.57
C SER A 4 -1.14 5.94 23.65
N THR A 5 -1.11 6.38 22.40
CA THR A 5 -2.06 5.95 21.36
C THR A 5 -1.68 4.55 20.88
N ILE A 6 -1.76 3.55 21.76
CA ILE A 6 -1.69 2.15 21.33
C ILE A 6 -3.00 1.88 20.61
N VAL A 7 -2.91 1.75 19.29
CA VAL A 7 -3.98 1.25 18.43
C VAL A 7 -4.58 0.01 19.09
N SER A 8 -5.87 0.08 19.41
CA SER A 8 -6.63 -1.02 20.02
C SER A 8 -6.33 -2.33 19.30
N GLN A 9 -5.63 -3.25 19.99
CA GLN A 9 -5.06 -4.49 19.46
C GLN A 9 -6.09 -5.51 18.94
N LYS A 10 -7.38 -5.16 18.85
CA LYS A 10 -8.47 -6.12 18.64
C LYS A 10 -9.21 -6.02 17.30
N LYS A 11 -8.67 -5.34 16.30
CA LYS A 11 -9.15 -5.50 14.92
C LYS A 11 -8.34 -6.61 14.28
N GLN A 12 -8.92 -7.81 14.10
CA GLN A 12 -8.25 -8.89 13.37
C GLN A 12 -7.95 -8.40 11.95
N ILE A 13 -6.69 -8.05 11.70
CA ILE A 13 -6.23 -7.72 10.36
C ILE A 13 -6.21 -9.04 9.59
N LYS A 14 -7.07 -9.16 8.58
CA LYS A 14 -7.04 -10.30 7.67
C LYS A 14 -5.72 -10.28 6.90
N ARG A 15 -4.76 -11.11 7.31
CA ARG A 15 -3.42 -11.23 6.69
C ARG A 15 -3.41 -12.10 5.43
N LYS A 16 -4.55 -12.69 5.05
CA LYS A 16 -4.65 -13.57 3.89
C LYS A 16 -4.64 -12.76 2.59
N ALA A 17 -3.72 -13.09 1.69
CA ALA A 17 -3.63 -12.49 0.37
C ALA A 17 -4.92 -12.70 -0.46
N PRO A 18 -5.47 -11.67 -1.11
CA PRO A 18 -6.70 -11.78 -1.89
C PRO A 18 -6.42 -12.33 -3.30
N ARG A 19 -6.04 -13.61 -3.37
CA ARG A 19 -5.55 -14.27 -4.61
C ARG A 19 -6.51 -14.17 -5.79
N GLY A 20 -7.81 -14.44 -5.57
CA GLY A 20 -8.82 -14.38 -6.62
C GLY A 20 -9.07 -12.96 -7.14
N PHE A 21 -8.94 -11.96 -6.29
CA PHE A 21 -9.00 -10.56 -6.70
C PHE A 21 -7.79 -10.19 -7.57
N LEU A 22 -6.58 -10.52 -7.12
CA LEU A 22 -5.35 -10.23 -7.86
C LEU A 22 -5.41 -10.84 -9.27
N LYS A 23 -5.73 -12.13 -9.39
CA LYS A 23 -5.86 -12.80 -10.69
C LYS A 23 -6.87 -12.11 -11.64
N ARG A 24 -8.02 -11.66 -11.12
CA ARG A 24 -9.01 -10.92 -11.91
C ARG A 24 -8.49 -9.57 -12.39
N VAL A 25 -7.79 -8.82 -11.54
CA VAL A 25 -7.19 -7.53 -11.92
C VAL A 25 -6.19 -7.71 -13.05
N PHE A 26 -5.29 -8.70 -12.95
CA PHE A 26 -4.33 -8.99 -14.03
C PHE A 26 -5.01 -9.42 -15.32
N LYS A 27 -6.03 -10.30 -15.25
CA LYS A 27 -6.76 -10.71 -16.45
C LYS A 27 -7.51 -9.57 -17.12
N ARG A 28 -8.05 -8.62 -16.35
CA ARG A 28 -8.70 -7.43 -16.89
C ARG A 28 -7.70 -6.51 -17.60
N GLN A 29 -6.51 -6.33 -17.04
CA GLN A 29 -5.51 -5.40 -17.58
C GLN A 29 -4.66 -6.01 -18.69
N LYS A 30 -4.36 -7.32 -18.62
CA LYS A 30 -3.60 -8.10 -19.60
C LYS A 30 -4.23 -9.49 -19.77
N PRO A 31 -5.21 -9.66 -20.67
CA PRO A 31 -5.96 -10.91 -20.83
C PRO A 31 -5.09 -12.12 -21.19
N GLN A 32 -4.07 -11.91 -22.03
CA GLN A 32 -3.17 -12.95 -22.52
C GLN A 32 -2.08 -13.33 -21.50
N LEU A 33 -1.85 -12.52 -20.47
CA LEU A 33 -0.83 -12.82 -19.45
C LEU A 33 -1.25 -14.02 -18.60
N ARG A 34 -0.34 -14.98 -18.43
CA ARG A 34 -0.50 -16.12 -17.53
C ARG A 34 0.47 -15.93 -16.37
N LEU A 35 -0.06 -15.94 -15.15
CA LEU A 35 0.76 -15.93 -13.94
C LEU A 35 1.18 -17.36 -13.62
N GLU A 36 2.46 -17.55 -13.31
CA GLU A 36 2.98 -18.81 -12.79
C GLU A 36 2.29 -19.18 -11.47
N LYS A 37 2.39 -20.46 -11.08
CA LYS A 37 1.90 -20.95 -9.79
C LYS A 37 2.47 -20.08 -8.67
N SER A 38 1.60 -19.52 -7.85
CA SER A 38 1.94 -18.63 -6.72
C SER A 38 2.59 -17.29 -7.09
N GLY A 39 2.74 -16.94 -8.37
CA GLY A 39 3.20 -15.60 -8.78
C GLY A 39 2.30 -14.47 -8.27
N ASP A 40 1.02 -14.78 -8.01
CA ASP A 40 0.06 -13.88 -7.37
C ASP A 40 0.48 -13.43 -5.96
N LEU A 41 1.26 -14.24 -5.24
CA LEU A 41 1.77 -13.90 -3.91
C LEU A 41 2.93 -12.90 -3.97
N LEU A 42 3.82 -13.03 -4.95
CA LEU A 42 4.91 -12.08 -5.16
C LEU A 42 4.37 -10.70 -5.54
N VAL A 43 3.33 -10.67 -6.39
CA VAL A 43 2.63 -9.42 -6.66
C VAL A 43 2.00 -8.85 -5.39
N HIS A 44 1.35 -9.68 -4.57
CA HIS A 44 0.78 -9.21 -3.32
C HIS A 44 1.83 -8.58 -2.40
N LEU A 45 2.99 -9.23 -2.27
CA LEU A 45 4.13 -8.69 -1.53
C LEU A 45 4.56 -7.34 -2.09
N ASN A 46 4.67 -7.21 -3.42
CA ASN A 46 5.02 -5.93 -4.05
C ASN A 46 3.97 -4.84 -3.74
N CYS A 47 2.67 -5.17 -3.77
CA CYS A 47 1.62 -4.26 -3.31
C CYS A 47 1.78 -3.85 -1.84
N LEU A 48 2.12 -4.77 -0.94
CA LEU A 48 2.34 -4.45 0.47
C LEU A 48 3.54 -3.51 0.65
N LEU A 49 4.64 -3.77 -0.05
CA LEU A 49 5.83 -2.92 -0.04
C LEU A 49 5.54 -1.53 -0.63
N PHE A 50 4.73 -1.46 -1.69
CA PHE A 50 4.27 -0.19 -2.26
C PHE A 50 3.46 0.62 -1.24
N VAL A 51 2.46 0.01 -0.59
CA VAL A 51 1.65 0.71 0.42
C VAL A 51 2.49 1.14 1.63
N HIS A 52 3.45 0.31 2.04
CA HIS A 52 4.39 0.67 3.11
C HIS A 52 5.20 1.92 2.75
N ARG A 53 5.84 1.93 1.56
CA ARG A 53 6.60 3.11 1.09
C ARG A 53 5.73 4.34 0.94
N LEU A 54 4.51 4.18 0.44
CA LEU A 54 3.53 5.28 0.32
C LEU A 54 3.13 5.84 1.69
N ALA A 55 2.95 4.99 2.69
CA ALA A 55 2.60 5.41 4.04
C ALA A 55 3.74 6.17 4.73
N GLU A 56 4.99 5.71 4.56
CA GLU A 56 6.17 6.41 5.08
C GLU A 56 6.32 7.79 4.43
N GLU A 57 6.29 7.87 3.09
CA GLU A 57 6.41 9.14 2.37
C GLU A 57 5.25 10.11 2.70
N SER A 58 4.02 9.59 2.82
CA SER A 58 2.87 10.40 3.23
C SER A 58 3.00 10.92 4.65
N ARG A 59 3.63 10.15 5.55
CA ARG A 59 3.90 10.57 6.93
C ARG A 59 4.97 11.67 6.97
N THR A 60 6.05 11.52 6.21
CA THR A 60 7.09 12.56 6.07
C THR A 60 6.48 13.87 5.59
N ASN A 61 5.69 13.84 4.51
CA ASN A 61 5.01 15.02 3.98
C ASN A 61 4.08 15.68 5.00
N ALA A 62 3.37 14.90 5.81
CA ALA A 62 2.52 15.42 6.87
C ALA A 62 3.33 16.07 8.02
N CYS A 63 4.47 15.48 8.38
CA CYS A 63 5.38 16.05 9.38
C CYS A 63 5.99 17.38 8.89
N GLU A 64 6.41 17.44 7.63
CA GLU A 64 6.95 18.65 7.01
C GLU A 64 5.92 19.79 6.95
N SER A 65 4.65 19.46 6.66
CA SER A 65 3.55 20.42 6.66
C SER A 65 2.98 20.71 8.06
N LYS A 66 3.61 20.22 9.14
CA LYS A 66 3.18 20.36 10.54
C LYS A 66 1.75 19.86 10.79
N CYS A 67 1.29 18.89 10.00
CA CYS A 67 -0.03 18.29 10.12
C CYS A 67 -0.01 17.07 11.05
N ARG A 68 -0.96 17.03 11.99
CA ARG A 68 -1.12 15.89 12.91
C ARG A 68 -1.73 14.64 12.23
N VAL A 69 -2.41 14.83 11.10
CA VAL A 69 -3.14 13.78 10.37
C VAL A 69 -2.69 13.75 8.91
N ILE A 70 -2.64 12.55 8.32
CA ILE A 70 -2.36 12.38 6.90
C ILE A 70 -3.60 12.79 6.08
N ASN A 71 -3.51 13.93 5.41
CA ASN A 71 -4.54 14.44 4.52
C ASN A 71 -4.39 13.90 3.09
N LYS A 72 -5.44 14.06 2.29
CA LYS A 72 -5.46 13.68 0.87
C LYS A 72 -4.30 14.27 0.08
N GLU A 73 -3.92 15.51 0.37
CA GLU A 73 -2.83 16.22 -0.32
C GLU A 73 -1.47 15.53 -0.11
N HIS A 74 -1.16 15.11 1.13
CA HIS A 74 0.07 14.39 1.43
C HIS A 74 0.15 13.06 0.69
N VAL A 75 -0.98 12.34 0.62
CA VAL A 75 -1.08 11.08 -0.13
C VAL A 75 -0.93 11.31 -1.63
N LEU A 76 -1.53 12.36 -2.19
CA LEU A 76 -1.41 12.66 -3.61
C LEU A 76 0.04 13.04 -3.99
N ALA A 77 0.72 13.82 -3.16
CA ALA A 77 2.12 14.17 -3.36
C ALA A 77 3.00 12.91 -3.28
N ALA A 78 2.84 12.11 -2.22
CA ALA A 78 3.57 10.86 -2.03
C ALA A 78 3.30 9.85 -3.17
N ALA A 79 2.05 9.72 -3.61
CA ALA A 79 1.67 8.79 -4.67
C ALA A 79 2.41 9.08 -5.98
N LYS A 80 2.57 10.35 -6.36
CA LYS A 80 3.34 10.72 -7.57
C LYS A 80 4.79 10.23 -7.48
N VAL A 81 5.43 10.40 -6.33
CA VAL A 81 6.83 10.00 -6.10
C VAL A 81 6.95 8.47 -6.07
N ILE A 82 6.12 7.79 -5.27
CA ILE A 82 6.22 6.34 -5.09
C ILE A 82 5.82 5.58 -6.36
N LEU A 83 4.77 6.01 -7.08
CA LEU A 83 4.42 5.40 -8.37
C LEU A 83 5.55 5.54 -9.39
N LYS A 84 6.31 6.65 -9.36
CA LYS A 84 7.49 6.83 -10.22
C LYS A 84 8.62 5.87 -9.81
N LYS A 85 8.90 5.73 -8.51
CA LYS A 85 9.91 4.80 -7.95
C LYS A 85 9.55 3.32 -8.14
N SER A 86 8.27 2.99 -8.27
CA SER A 86 7.77 1.62 -8.45
C SER A 86 7.64 1.19 -9.91
N ARG A 87 8.04 2.04 -10.86
CA ARG A 87 8.21 1.62 -12.26
C ARG A 87 9.37 0.61 -12.30
N GLY A 88 9.10 -0.54 -12.90
CA GLY A 88 10.10 -1.58 -13.17
C GLY A 88 10.96 -1.25 -14.38
#